data_AF-A0A7W0BXS0-F1
#
_entry.id   AF-A0A7W0BXS0-F1
#
_cell.length_a   1.000
_cell.length_b   1.000
_cell.length_c   1.000
_cell.angle_alpha   90.00
_cell.angle_beta   90.00
_cell.angle_gamma   90.00
#
_symmetry.space_group_name_H-M   'P 1'
#
loop_
_entity.id
_entity.type
_entity.pdbx_description
1 polymer ?
#
loop_
_entity_poly.entity_id
_entity_poly.type
_entity_poly.pdbx_seq_one_letter_code
_entity_poly.pdbx_strand_id
1 'polypeptide(L)'
;MGKQLPPGQFETEKWPILHEGDVYEFQEETWDFRLFGNVKKEITLSYKEVMDLPKTIATIDMHCVTTWSKFDTTFEGIAFREFLNLVEIEPDVKYVKIYGYLSGNRFGYSANLPLEPLLGEDALFVYRWKDKYHDWQEISPKHGYPLRFIPPASFYLWKGTKWASGIRFMKEDEAGYWEKRGYSMTANPFKEERFG
;
A
#
# COMPACT_ATOMS: atom_id res chain seq x y z
N MET A 1 10.15 -20.43 1.62
CA MET A 1 11.34 -19.56 1.48
C MET A 1 11.67 -19.05 2.88
N GLY A 2 12.95 -19.08 3.27
CA GLY A 2 13.37 -18.67 4.61
C GLY A 2 13.40 -17.15 4.78
N LYS A 3 13.35 -16.68 6.02
CA LYS A 3 13.51 -15.26 6.36
C LYS A 3 14.82 -14.73 5.81
N GLN A 4 14.75 -13.79 4.86
CA GLN A 4 15.92 -13.10 4.35
C GLN A 4 15.85 -11.63 4.77
N LEU A 5 16.82 -11.24 5.58
CA LEU A 5 16.94 -9.87 6.05
C LEU A 5 17.68 -9.03 5.00
N PRO A 6 17.09 -7.91 4.52
CA PRO A 6 17.79 -7.05 3.57
C PRO A 6 19.05 -6.43 4.19
N PRO A 7 20.07 -6.07 3.39
CA PRO A 7 21.28 -5.44 3.90
C PRO A 7 20.98 -4.18 4.73
N GLY A 8 21.72 -4.00 5.83
CA GLY A 8 21.58 -2.83 6.70
C GLY A 8 20.25 -2.72 7.46
N GLN A 9 19.53 -3.83 7.63
CA GLN A 9 18.31 -3.92 8.43
C GLN A 9 18.56 -4.59 9.80
N PHE A 10 17.59 -4.48 10.71
CA PHE A 10 17.45 -5.35 11.87
C PHE A 10 16.01 -5.86 12.00
N GLU A 11 15.81 -7.06 12.52
CA GLU A 11 14.48 -7.61 12.75
C GLU A 11 13.82 -6.92 13.97
N THR A 12 12.55 -6.57 13.85
CA THR A 12 11.74 -6.06 14.95
C THR A 12 10.47 -6.89 15.12
N GLU A 13 10.09 -7.07 16.38
CA GLU A 13 8.86 -7.75 16.75
C GLU A 13 7.64 -6.82 16.73
N LYS A 14 7.86 -5.52 16.94
CA LYS A 14 6.80 -4.50 16.94
C LYS A 14 6.48 -4.09 15.51
N TRP A 15 5.23 -3.78 15.20
CA TRP A 15 4.88 -3.04 13.99
C TRP A 15 5.00 -1.53 14.26
N PRO A 16 6.09 -0.86 13.85
CA PRO A 16 6.31 0.53 14.22
C PRO A 16 5.32 1.45 13.52
N ILE A 17 4.86 2.47 14.24
CA ILE A 17 4.00 3.52 13.71
C ILE A 17 4.88 4.64 13.17
N LEU A 18 4.87 4.81 11.85
CA LEU A 18 5.47 5.95 11.15
C LEU A 18 4.40 6.55 10.22
N HIS A 19 3.99 7.79 10.43
CA HIS A 19 3.11 8.53 9.52
C HIS A 19 3.57 9.98 9.42
N GLU A 20 3.29 10.59 8.28
CA GLU A 20 3.47 12.02 8.05
C GLU A 20 2.12 12.72 8.26
N GLY A 21 2.12 13.85 8.96
CA GLY A 21 0.92 14.63 9.25
C GLY A 21 -0.05 13.98 10.24
N ASP A 22 -1.24 14.59 10.36
CA ASP A 22 -2.29 14.18 11.28
C ASP A 22 -2.94 12.84 10.90
N VAL A 23 -3.50 12.16 11.89
CA VAL A 23 -4.26 10.93 11.68
C VAL A 23 -5.57 11.28 10.99
N TYR A 24 -5.84 10.65 9.84
CA TYR A 24 -7.09 10.84 9.12
C TYR A 24 -8.29 10.37 9.98
N GLU A 25 -9.27 11.25 10.12
CA GLU A 25 -10.57 10.94 10.72
C GLU A 25 -11.50 10.34 9.67
N PHE A 26 -11.69 9.03 9.73
CA PHE A 26 -12.54 8.31 8.79
C PHE A 26 -14.02 8.65 8.99
N GLN A 27 -14.71 8.89 7.88
CA GLN A 27 -16.16 9.04 7.81
C GLN A 27 -16.69 8.14 6.71
N GLU A 28 -17.42 7.09 7.10
CA GLU A 28 -17.86 6.03 6.19
C GLU A 28 -18.76 6.56 5.07
N GLU A 29 -19.61 7.52 5.39
CA GLU A 29 -20.64 8.06 4.48
C GLU A 29 -20.05 8.90 3.34
N THR A 30 -18.87 9.48 3.55
CA THR A 30 -18.22 10.39 2.59
C THR A 30 -16.95 9.82 1.99
N TRP A 31 -16.44 8.72 2.55
CA TRP A 31 -15.28 8.04 2.01
C TRP A 31 -15.62 7.29 0.73
N ASP A 32 -14.75 7.43 -0.25
CA ASP A 32 -14.82 6.66 -1.48
C ASP A 32 -13.40 6.30 -1.98
N PHE A 33 -13.31 5.21 -2.73
CA PHE A 33 -12.08 4.72 -3.35
C PHE A 33 -12.17 4.84 -4.87
N ARG A 34 -11.20 5.53 -5.48
CA ARG A 34 -11.20 5.78 -6.94
C ARG A 34 -10.25 4.90 -7.71
N LEU A 35 -10.72 4.34 -8.80
CA LEU A 35 -9.93 3.65 -9.83
C LEU A 35 -9.97 4.52 -11.10
N PHE A 36 -8.84 5.13 -11.47
CA PHE A 36 -8.86 6.23 -12.45
C PHE A 36 -7.57 6.36 -13.28
N GLY A 37 -7.53 7.30 -14.23
CA GLY A 37 -6.39 7.51 -15.11
C GLY A 37 -6.52 6.77 -16.43
N ASN A 38 -5.55 5.91 -16.78
CA ASN A 38 -5.52 5.19 -18.05
C ASN A 38 -6.39 3.92 -18.02
N VAL A 39 -7.70 4.12 -17.85
CA VAL A 39 -8.73 3.08 -17.85
C VAL A 39 -9.86 3.48 -18.80
N LYS A 40 -10.60 2.51 -19.35
CA LYS A 40 -11.75 2.79 -20.23
C LYS A 40 -12.86 3.59 -19.53
N LYS A 41 -13.09 3.29 -18.26
CA LYS A 41 -14.09 3.96 -17.42
C LYS A 41 -13.57 4.06 -16.00
N GLU A 42 -13.56 5.28 -15.46
CA GLU A 42 -13.23 5.48 -14.04
C GLU A 42 -14.34 4.93 -13.15
N ILE A 43 -13.96 4.38 -12.00
CA ILE A 43 -14.86 3.81 -11.01
C ILE A 43 -14.61 4.47 -9.66
N THR A 44 -15.70 4.71 -8.94
CA THR A 44 -15.68 5.15 -7.55
C THR A 44 -16.46 4.11 -6.75
N LEU A 45 -15.86 3.61 -5.66
CA LEU A 45 -16.45 2.64 -4.76
C LEU A 45 -16.66 3.28 -3.38
N SER A 46 -17.84 3.11 -2.81
CA SER A 46 -18.10 3.38 -1.40
C SER A 46 -17.29 2.45 -0.49
N TYR A 47 -17.19 2.78 0.80
CA TYR A 47 -16.54 1.90 1.78
C TYR A 47 -17.13 0.49 1.78
N LYS A 48 -18.47 0.41 1.79
CA LYS A 48 -19.19 -0.87 1.72
C LYS A 48 -18.80 -1.68 0.49
N GLU A 49 -18.80 -1.07 -0.70
CA GLU A 49 -18.44 -1.76 -1.94
C GLU A 49 -16.99 -2.27 -1.92
N VAL A 50 -16.05 -1.54 -1.31
CA VAL A 50 -14.67 -2.03 -1.14
C VAL A 50 -14.62 -3.21 -0.16
N MET A 51 -15.37 -3.16 0.94
CA MET A 51 -15.41 -4.25 1.92
C MET A 51 -16.15 -5.50 1.42
N ASP A 52 -17.04 -5.35 0.43
CA ASP A 52 -17.77 -6.46 -0.22
C ASP A 52 -16.91 -7.20 -1.28
N LEU A 53 -15.72 -6.68 -1.64
CA LEU A 53 -14.79 -7.36 -2.55
C LEU A 53 -14.22 -8.66 -1.95
N PRO A 54 -13.76 -9.61 -2.80
CA PRO A 54 -13.18 -10.86 -2.34
C PRO A 54 -12.03 -10.67 -1.34
N LYS A 55 -12.19 -11.29 -0.18
CA LYS A 55 -11.22 -11.23 0.90
C LYS A 55 -9.98 -12.06 0.60
N THR A 56 -8.80 -11.51 0.89
CA THR A 56 -7.51 -12.19 0.77
C THR A 56 -6.77 -12.14 2.11
N ILE A 57 -6.16 -13.28 2.48
CA ILE A 57 -5.27 -13.39 3.63
C ILE A 57 -3.88 -13.74 3.11
N ALA A 58 -2.89 -12.90 3.42
CA ALA A 58 -1.52 -13.09 2.99
C ALA A 58 -0.55 -12.74 4.12
N THR A 59 0.58 -13.46 4.20
CA THR A 59 1.68 -13.09 5.09
C THR A 59 2.72 -12.33 4.29
N ILE A 60 3.01 -11.10 4.70
CA ILE A 60 3.85 -10.16 3.94
C ILE A 60 4.92 -9.61 4.89
N ASP A 61 6.18 -9.76 4.49
CA ASP A 61 7.30 -9.18 5.20
C ASP A 61 7.41 -7.69 4.89
N MET A 62 7.66 -6.88 5.91
CA MET A 62 7.73 -5.43 5.80
C MET A 62 9.15 -4.94 6.05
N HIS A 63 9.70 -4.18 5.11
CA HIS A 63 11.02 -3.57 5.23
C HIS A 63 10.91 -2.05 5.24
N CYS A 64 11.44 -1.40 6.27
CA CYS A 64 11.39 0.05 6.38
C CYS A 64 12.71 0.69 5.99
N VAL A 65 12.63 1.85 5.35
CA VAL A 65 13.78 2.70 5.03
C VAL A 65 14.54 3.17 6.27
N THR A 66 13.89 3.17 7.44
CA THR A 66 14.51 3.49 8.73
C THR A 66 15.10 2.24 9.40
N THR A 67 15.67 1.33 8.60
CA THR A 67 16.51 0.18 9.01
C THR A 67 15.87 -0.92 9.85
N TRP A 68 14.54 -0.98 9.99
CA TRP A 68 13.86 -2.13 10.59
C TRP A 68 13.11 -3.00 9.57
N SER A 69 13.08 -4.31 9.81
CA SER A 69 12.27 -5.30 9.09
C SER A 69 11.37 -6.06 10.05
N LYS A 70 10.11 -6.30 9.68
CA LYS A 70 9.17 -7.13 10.45
C LYS A 70 8.72 -8.29 9.58
N PHE A 71 8.95 -9.50 10.08
CA PHE A 71 8.58 -10.75 9.40
C PHE A 71 7.27 -11.31 9.96
N ASP A 72 6.71 -12.28 9.26
CA ASP A 72 5.59 -13.13 9.71
C ASP A 72 4.35 -12.33 10.14
N THR A 73 4.06 -11.22 9.45
CA THR A 73 2.83 -10.45 9.67
C THR A 73 1.77 -10.90 8.68
N THR A 74 0.68 -11.47 9.18
CA THR A 74 -0.44 -11.90 8.34
C THR A 74 -1.47 -10.78 8.28
N PHE A 75 -1.83 -10.40 7.07
CA PHE A 75 -2.83 -9.38 6.79
C PHE A 75 -4.10 -10.00 6.23
N GLU A 76 -5.21 -9.33 6.50
CA GLU A 76 -6.51 -9.58 5.89
C GLU A 76 -6.97 -8.29 5.21
N GLY A 77 -7.36 -8.41 3.95
CA GLY A 77 -7.64 -7.27 3.09
C GLY A 77 -8.20 -7.66 1.74
N ILE A 78 -8.09 -6.74 0.79
CA ILE A 78 -8.47 -6.88 -0.61
C ILE A 78 -7.17 -6.89 -1.43
N ALA A 79 -6.96 -7.94 -2.23
CA ALA A 79 -5.78 -7.99 -3.10
C ALA A 79 -5.87 -6.90 -4.18
N PHE A 80 -4.73 -6.33 -4.58
CA PHE A 80 -4.66 -5.31 -5.62
C PHE A 80 -5.38 -5.76 -6.91
N ARG A 81 -5.24 -7.04 -7.27
CA ARG A 81 -5.91 -7.64 -8.44
C ARG A 81 -7.43 -7.53 -8.41
N GLU A 82 -8.06 -7.51 -7.25
CA GLU A 82 -9.53 -7.42 -7.16
C GLU A 82 -10.01 -6.04 -7.61
N PHE A 83 -9.23 -4.98 -7.35
CA PHE A 83 -9.51 -3.66 -7.92
C PHE A 83 -9.24 -3.62 -9.43
N LEU A 84 -8.18 -4.30 -9.88
CA LEU A 84 -7.87 -4.42 -11.31
C LEU A 84 -9.00 -5.10 -12.07
N ASN A 85 -9.63 -6.14 -11.50
CA ASN A 85 -10.75 -6.86 -12.09
C ASN A 85 -12.00 -5.99 -12.33
N LEU A 86 -12.11 -4.83 -11.66
CA LEU A 86 -13.24 -3.92 -11.82
C LEU A 86 -13.07 -2.98 -13.01
N VAL A 87 -11.86 -2.79 -13.52
CA VAL A 87 -11.54 -1.82 -14.58
C VAL A 87 -10.88 -2.48 -15.78
N GLU A 88 -11.14 -1.93 -16.97
CA GLU A 88 -10.37 -2.25 -18.16
C GLU A 88 -9.24 -1.21 -18.31
N ILE A 89 -8.00 -1.62 -18.03
CA ILE A 89 -6.81 -0.76 -18.19
C ILE A 89 -6.40 -0.66 -19.66
N GLU A 90 -5.81 0.47 -20.08
CA GLU A 90 -5.23 0.58 -21.42
C GLU A 90 -4.00 -0.35 -21.58
N PRO A 91 -3.74 -0.91 -22.77
CA PRO A 91 -2.69 -1.92 -22.98
C PRO A 91 -1.26 -1.49 -22.64
N ASP A 92 -0.99 -0.19 -22.59
CA ASP A 92 0.32 0.39 -22.32
C ASP A 92 0.49 0.91 -20.88
N VAL A 93 -0.46 0.62 -19.99
CA VAL A 93 -0.33 0.86 -18.56
C VAL A 93 0.76 -0.03 -17.97
N LYS A 94 1.76 0.59 -17.34
CA LYS A 94 2.91 -0.10 -16.74
C LYS A 94 3.14 0.27 -15.28
N TYR A 95 2.46 1.32 -14.80
CA TYR A 95 2.64 1.86 -13.47
C TYR A 95 1.29 2.17 -12.83
N VAL A 96 1.30 2.20 -11.51
CA VAL A 96 0.20 2.74 -10.73
C VAL A 96 0.71 3.76 -9.72
N LYS A 97 -0.19 4.63 -9.30
CA LYS A 97 0.02 5.52 -8.17
C LYS A 97 -1.09 5.30 -7.16
N ILE A 98 -0.71 4.87 -5.97
CA ILE A 98 -1.64 4.59 -4.87
C ILE A 98 -1.69 5.83 -3.99
N TYR A 99 -2.89 6.39 -3.86
CA TYR A 99 -3.13 7.61 -3.12
C TYR A 99 -3.69 7.34 -1.73
N GLY A 100 -3.43 8.29 -0.83
CA GLY A 100 -4.01 8.30 0.50
C GLY A 100 -4.15 9.71 1.05
N TYR A 101 -4.97 9.83 2.09
CA TYR A 101 -5.21 11.11 2.74
C TYR A 101 -3.93 11.65 3.40
N LEU A 102 -3.68 12.95 3.24
CA LEU A 102 -2.68 13.69 4.01
C LEU A 102 -3.19 15.10 4.20
N SER A 103 -3.25 15.57 5.44
CA SER A 103 -3.76 16.90 5.81
C SER A 103 -5.14 17.20 5.18
N GLY A 104 -6.05 16.22 5.24
CA GLY A 104 -7.42 16.33 4.70
C GLY A 104 -7.54 16.21 3.17
N ASN A 105 -6.43 16.21 2.43
CA ASN A 105 -6.45 16.00 0.98
C ASN A 105 -6.36 14.50 0.66
N ARG A 106 -7.39 13.94 0.03
CA ARG A 106 -7.45 12.52 -0.37
C ARG A 106 -6.31 12.09 -1.29
N PHE A 107 -5.71 13.01 -2.03
CA PHE A 107 -4.56 12.76 -2.92
C PHE A 107 -3.27 13.38 -2.39
N GLY A 108 -3.24 13.76 -1.10
CA GLY A 108 -2.10 14.43 -0.48
C GLY A 108 -0.88 13.53 -0.33
N TYR A 109 -1.08 12.25 0.00
CA TYR A 109 -0.04 11.23 -0.08
C TYR A 109 -0.16 10.42 -1.37
N SER A 110 0.97 10.02 -1.93
CA SER A 110 1.00 9.05 -3.03
C SER A 110 2.29 8.25 -3.06
N ALA A 111 2.22 7.03 -3.56
CA ALA A 111 3.38 6.19 -3.87
C ALA A 111 3.22 5.61 -5.28
N ASN A 112 4.23 5.78 -6.12
CA ASN A 112 4.29 5.19 -7.46
C ASN A 112 4.93 3.80 -7.42
N LEU A 113 4.38 2.86 -8.19
CA LEU A 113 4.84 1.47 -8.26
C LEU A 113 4.70 0.95 -9.70
N PRO A 114 5.63 0.10 -10.19
CA PRO A 114 5.38 -0.67 -11.40
C PRO A 114 4.19 -1.61 -11.19
N LEU A 115 3.37 -1.80 -12.22
CA LEU A 115 2.17 -2.63 -12.16
C LEU A 115 2.51 -4.12 -11.99
N GLU A 116 3.48 -4.62 -12.75
CA GLU A 116 3.79 -6.05 -12.85
C GLU A 116 4.06 -6.72 -11.49
N PRO A 117 4.88 -6.15 -10.58
CA PRO A 117 5.09 -6.76 -9.26
C PRO A 117 3.85 -6.79 -8.36
N LEU A 118 2.81 -6.00 -8.65
CA LEU A 118 1.59 -5.96 -7.83
C LEU A 118 0.54 -7.00 -8.25
N LEU A 119 0.80 -7.75 -9.33
CA LEU A 119 -0.09 -8.81 -9.81
C LEU A 119 0.05 -10.12 -9.02
N GLY A 120 1.01 -10.19 -8.09
CA GLY A 120 1.21 -11.30 -7.17
C GLY A 120 0.15 -11.40 -6.07
N GLU A 121 0.39 -12.29 -5.10
CA GLU A 121 -0.51 -12.54 -3.96
C GLU A 121 -0.20 -11.67 -2.73
N ASP A 122 0.84 -10.84 -2.79
CA ASP A 122 1.42 -10.10 -1.67
C ASP A 122 1.30 -8.56 -1.80
N ALA A 123 0.40 -8.08 -2.67
CA ALA A 123 0.00 -6.67 -2.77
C ALA A 123 -1.44 -6.48 -2.26
N LEU A 124 -1.62 -5.99 -1.04
CA LEU A 124 -2.93 -5.96 -0.38
C LEU A 124 -3.32 -4.57 0.13
N PHE A 125 -4.60 -4.25 0.03
CA PHE A 125 -5.27 -3.19 0.79
C PHE A 125 -5.87 -3.80 2.07
N VAL A 126 -5.18 -3.62 3.19
CA VAL A 126 -5.43 -4.30 4.46
C VAL A 126 -6.28 -3.46 5.39
N TYR A 127 -7.11 -4.13 6.18
CA TYR A 127 -7.89 -3.53 7.27
C TYR A 127 -7.79 -4.33 8.57
N ARG A 128 -7.30 -5.59 8.52
CA ARG A 128 -7.00 -6.42 9.68
C ARG A 128 -5.64 -7.06 9.57
N TRP A 129 -5.05 -7.39 10.72
CA TRP A 129 -3.75 -8.02 10.81
C TRP A 129 -3.64 -8.90 12.06
N LYS A 130 -2.69 -9.81 12.03
CA LYS A 130 -2.22 -10.60 13.17
C LYS A 130 -0.74 -10.92 13.04
N ASP A 131 -0.11 -11.32 14.13
CA ASP A 131 1.23 -11.91 14.13
C ASP A 131 1.36 -12.93 15.25
N LYS A 132 2.58 -13.39 15.57
CA LYS A 132 2.81 -14.36 16.65
C LYS A 132 2.42 -13.85 18.06
N TYR A 133 2.22 -12.54 18.23
CA TYR A 133 1.96 -11.90 19.52
C TYR A 133 0.55 -11.31 19.63
N HIS A 134 -0.16 -11.20 18.51
CA HIS A 134 -1.49 -10.60 18.48
C HIS A 134 -2.43 -11.44 17.62
N ASP A 135 -3.61 -11.74 18.15
CA ASP A 135 -4.73 -12.27 17.38
C ASP A 135 -5.24 -11.26 16.35
N TRP A 136 -6.13 -11.74 15.47
CA TRP A 136 -6.74 -10.90 14.44
C TRP A 136 -7.42 -9.66 15.02
N GLN A 137 -6.91 -8.50 14.65
CA GLN A 137 -7.43 -7.19 15.05
C GLN A 137 -7.47 -6.24 13.86
N GLU A 138 -8.31 -5.21 13.94
CA GLU A 138 -8.31 -4.12 12.97
C GLU A 138 -7.00 -3.34 13.03
N ILE A 139 -6.56 -2.81 11.88
CA ILE A 139 -5.50 -1.81 11.90
C ILE A 139 -6.01 -0.59 12.67
N SER A 140 -5.18 0.01 13.51
CA SER A 140 -5.56 1.24 14.20
C SER A 140 -5.61 2.43 13.22
N PRO A 141 -6.27 3.55 13.57
CA PRO A 141 -6.18 4.80 12.81
C PRO A 141 -4.73 5.22 12.48
N LYS A 142 -3.81 5.06 13.44
CA LYS A 142 -2.38 5.34 13.25
C LYS A 142 -1.69 4.36 12.29
N HIS A 143 -2.19 3.14 12.18
CA HIS A 143 -1.72 2.16 11.19
C HIS A 143 -2.38 2.33 9.82
N GLY A 144 -3.35 3.22 9.66
CA GLY A 144 -3.96 3.54 8.36
C GLY A 144 -5.42 3.14 8.21
N TYR A 145 -6.15 2.85 9.28
CA TYR A 145 -7.61 2.61 9.23
C TYR A 145 -8.33 3.73 8.45
N PRO A 146 -9.28 3.43 7.55
CA PRO A 146 -9.94 2.13 7.39
C PRO A 146 -9.20 1.16 6.48
N LEU A 147 -8.27 1.66 5.66
CA LEU A 147 -7.64 0.89 4.60
C LEU A 147 -6.21 1.35 4.36
N ARG A 148 -5.27 0.42 4.40
CA ARG A 148 -3.85 0.68 4.10
C ARG A 148 -3.36 -0.23 2.99
N PHE A 149 -2.62 0.32 2.04
CA PHE A 149 -1.86 -0.52 1.12
C PHE A 149 -0.59 -1.05 1.77
N ILE A 150 -0.33 -2.35 1.63
CA ILE A 150 0.92 -3.04 1.96
C ILE A 150 1.48 -3.56 0.63
N PRO A 151 2.66 -3.07 0.20
CA PRO A 151 3.28 -3.54 -1.04
C PRO A 151 3.94 -4.91 -0.82
N PRO A 152 4.28 -5.61 -1.92
CA PRO A 152 5.16 -6.77 -1.88
C PRO A 152 6.46 -6.50 -1.11
N ALA A 153 7.04 -7.53 -0.49
CA ALA A 153 8.30 -7.43 0.26
C ALA A 153 9.50 -6.98 -0.60
N SER A 154 9.36 -6.99 -1.93
CA SER A 154 10.32 -6.40 -2.85
C SER A 154 10.39 -4.86 -2.81
N PHE A 155 9.52 -4.20 -2.02
CA PHE A 155 9.49 -2.75 -1.85
C PHE A 155 9.65 -2.33 -0.39
N TYR A 156 10.29 -1.18 -0.18
CA TYR A 156 10.26 -0.50 1.10
C TYR A 156 8.86 0.00 1.45
N LEU A 157 8.55 0.00 2.75
CA LEU A 157 7.22 0.25 3.30
C LEU A 157 6.71 1.68 3.14
N TRP A 158 7.54 2.66 2.73
CA TRP A 158 6.99 3.97 2.36
C TRP A 158 6.07 3.85 1.13
N LYS A 159 6.26 2.85 0.26
CA LYS A 159 5.29 2.56 -0.80
C LYS A 159 3.93 2.08 -0.27
N GLY A 160 3.86 1.67 1.00
CA GLY A 160 2.64 1.24 1.68
C GLY A 160 1.78 2.40 2.19
N THR A 161 0.99 2.97 1.29
CA THR A 161 0.11 4.12 1.50
C THR A 161 -0.93 3.87 2.62
N LYS A 162 -0.91 4.71 3.65
CA LYS A 162 -1.93 4.78 4.70
C LYS A 162 -3.16 5.55 4.21
N TRP A 163 -4.32 5.26 4.80
CA TRP A 163 -5.58 5.95 4.52
C TRP A 163 -5.87 5.99 3.02
N ALA A 164 -5.76 4.81 2.40
CA ALA A 164 -5.80 4.66 0.96
C ALA A 164 -7.13 5.17 0.39
N SER A 165 -7.06 5.89 -0.73
CA SER A 165 -8.20 6.62 -1.31
C SER A 165 -8.38 6.39 -2.81
N GLY A 166 -7.44 5.69 -3.44
CA GLY A 166 -7.56 5.31 -4.85
C GLY A 166 -6.27 4.86 -5.51
N ILE A 167 -6.42 4.36 -6.72
CA ILE A 167 -5.38 3.87 -7.62
C ILE A 167 -5.52 4.63 -8.94
N ARG A 168 -4.44 5.32 -9.35
CA ARG A 168 -4.33 5.87 -10.70
C ARG A 168 -3.47 4.95 -11.55
N PHE A 169 -3.99 4.55 -12.70
CA PHE A 169 -3.28 3.74 -13.70
C PHE A 169 -2.52 4.65 -14.67
N MET A 170 -1.24 4.36 -14.91
CA MET A 170 -0.31 5.25 -15.62
C MET A 170 0.55 4.48 -16.64
N LYS A 171 0.83 5.13 -17.77
CA LYS A 171 1.71 4.61 -18.84
C LYS A 171 3.19 4.87 -18.53
N GLU A 172 3.46 6.03 -17.96
CA GLU A 172 4.78 6.46 -17.52
C GLU A 172 4.84 6.53 -16.01
N ASP A 173 6.04 6.34 -15.46
CA ASP A 173 6.24 6.47 -14.03
C ASP A 173 6.26 7.95 -13.63
N GLU A 174 5.55 8.29 -12.56
CA GLU A 174 5.50 9.65 -12.05
C GLU A 174 5.78 9.61 -10.55
N ALA A 175 6.76 10.38 -10.09
CA ALA A 175 7.15 10.43 -8.67
C ALA A 175 5.96 10.64 -7.71
N GLY A 176 5.93 9.85 -6.63
CA GLY A 176 5.02 9.99 -5.50
C GLY A 176 5.46 11.06 -4.49
N TYR A 177 4.98 10.93 -3.26
CA TYR A 177 5.23 11.92 -2.20
C TYR A 177 6.69 11.94 -1.76
N TRP A 178 7.26 10.78 -1.45
CA TRP A 178 8.64 10.67 -0.98
C TRP A 178 9.64 10.75 -2.13
N GLU A 179 9.27 10.26 -3.32
CA GLU A 179 10.14 10.28 -4.49
C GLU A 179 10.42 11.71 -4.95
N LYS A 180 9.41 12.59 -4.86
CA LYS A 180 9.61 14.04 -5.05
C LYS A 180 10.54 14.69 -4.02
N ARG A 181 10.89 13.98 -2.95
CA ARG A 181 11.77 14.42 -1.85
C ARG A 181 13.10 13.65 -1.84
N GLY A 182 13.47 13.03 -2.95
CA GLY A 182 14.76 12.35 -3.13
C GLY A 182 14.78 10.88 -2.67
N TYR A 183 13.61 10.27 -2.47
CA TYR A 183 13.52 8.82 -2.25
C TYR A 183 13.52 8.08 -3.58
N SER A 184 14.00 6.84 -3.55
CA SER A 184 14.09 6.01 -4.75
C SER A 184 12.73 5.73 -5.39
N MET A 185 12.67 5.82 -6.73
CA MET A 185 11.50 5.41 -7.52
C MET A 185 11.20 3.91 -7.38
N THR A 186 12.23 3.07 -7.32
CA THR A 186 12.13 1.60 -7.33
C THR A 186 11.99 1.00 -5.94
N ALA A 187 12.57 1.65 -4.92
CA ALA A 187 12.40 1.31 -3.50
C ALA A 187 12.75 -0.14 -3.12
N ASN A 188 13.74 -0.78 -3.76
CA ASN A 188 14.10 -2.16 -3.44
C ASN A 188 14.93 -2.28 -2.14
N PRO A 189 14.47 -3.04 -1.12
CA PRO A 189 15.19 -3.16 0.13
C PRO A 189 16.46 -4.01 0.04
N PHE A 190 16.48 -5.04 -0.81
CA PHE A 190 17.64 -5.94 -0.97
C PHE A 190 18.78 -5.31 -1.76
N LYS A 191 18.48 -4.29 -2.56
CA LYS A 191 19.48 -3.48 -3.30
C LYS A 191 19.82 -2.16 -2.59
N GLU A 192 19.28 -1.94 -1.39
CA GLU A 192 19.46 -0.69 -0.63
C GLU A 192 19.05 0.58 -1.39
N GLU A 193 18.07 0.49 -2.29
CA GLU A 193 17.58 1.60 -3.09
C GLU A 193 16.70 2.54 -2.24
N ARG A 194 17.31 3.33 -1.37
CA ARG A 194 16.62 4.23 -0.42
C ARG A 194 16.36 5.61 -1.02
N PHE A 195 17.34 6.15 -1.73
CA PHE A 195 17.36 7.53 -2.23
C PHE A 195 17.75 7.57 -3.72
N GLY A 196 17.36 8.64 -4.42
CA GLY A 196 17.62 8.84 -5.84
C GLY A 196 17.07 10.16 -6.36
#